data_AF-A0A0B2WIZ9-F1
#
_entry.id   AF-A0A0B2WIZ9-F1
#
_cell.length_a   1.000
_cell.length_b   1.000
_cell.length_c   1.000
_cell.angle_alpha   90.00
_cell.angle_beta   90.00
_cell.angle_gamma   90.00
#
_symmetry.space_group_name_H-M   'P 1'
#
loop_
_entity.id
_entity.type
_entity.pdbx_description
1 polymer ?
#
loop_
_entity_poly.entity_id
_entity_poly.type
_entity_poly.pdbx_seq_one_letter_code
_entity_poly.pdbx_strand_id
1 'polypeptide(L)'
;MPALSRPDSLTWSGQSSLNSSRPTTPDGESEGGYALPLSLDFENVVLVIGGLGFIGSHTALELLKAGYNVSIVDDLSNSFKVAFGRIKELALKHHSSRGTKMPSLQLHMLDYRSRGMRDVLDLYSVPSQKSTAAAVPHNARRSRISGVIHFAAFKSVSESISRPVQYYQNNVCGLVDLVSLLGEHNIRNLVFSSSATVYGCKADLGRPLREEDLVHPEAYVDDNGLEITPESFASLQSPYARTKFFCEAILADVARSDSSWRITCLRYFNPIGCDASGLLGEDPKGTPTNLFPVITQVLAGARKELDVFGSDWDTRDGTPVRDYVHVSDVARGHVAALATEAKEPFRTYNLGSGTGTTVAEAVRSLERASKRSIPVRLADRREGDVGSCVASNERAFRELGWEARESVSQCAEDLWNFVSKVQAPGTLQPERKAASPV
;
A
#
# COMPACT_ATOMS: atom_id res chain seq x y z
N MET A 1 -18.60 46.59 -69.61
CA MET A 1 -18.99 47.73 -70.45
C MET A 1 -20.20 48.40 -69.80
N PRO A 2 -20.12 49.67 -69.34
CA PRO A 2 -18.92 50.47 -69.08
C PRO A 2 -18.26 50.01 -67.76
N ALA A 3 -18.53 50.61 -66.59
CA ALA A 3 -17.64 51.51 -65.81
C ALA A 3 -17.46 50.94 -64.37
N LEU A 4 -16.54 51.33 -63.48
CA LEU A 4 -15.62 52.48 -63.28
C LEU A 4 -16.14 53.73 -62.52
N SER A 5 -15.83 53.82 -61.21
CA SER A 5 -15.33 55.05 -60.55
C SER A 5 -14.69 54.77 -59.17
N ARG A 6 -13.73 55.62 -58.82
CA ARG A 6 -12.85 55.73 -57.61
C ARG A 6 -12.49 57.24 -57.49
N PRO A 7 -11.78 57.74 -56.46
CA PRO A 7 -11.46 57.21 -55.11
C PRO A 7 -11.81 58.23 -53.99
N ASP A 8 -11.33 57.99 -52.76
CA ASP A 8 -10.59 58.91 -51.84
C ASP A 8 -10.87 58.56 -50.36
N SER A 9 -9.91 58.35 -49.44
CA SER A 9 -8.64 59.02 -49.07
C SER A 9 -8.89 60.27 -48.17
N LEU A 10 -8.25 60.50 -47.01
CA LEU A 10 -7.25 59.79 -46.17
C LEU A 10 -7.76 59.77 -44.68
N THR A 11 -7.10 59.36 -43.57
CA THR A 11 -5.71 58.92 -43.23
C THR A 11 -5.69 58.07 -41.93
N TRP A 12 -4.57 57.36 -41.70
CA TRP A 12 -3.83 56.95 -40.48
C TRP A 12 -4.34 57.23 -39.03
N SER A 13 -3.96 56.48 -37.98
CA SER A 13 -2.91 55.43 -37.79
C SER A 13 -3.26 54.40 -36.69
N GLY A 14 -2.50 53.29 -36.58
CA GLY A 14 -2.49 52.40 -35.40
C GLY A 14 -2.63 50.90 -35.71
N GLN A 15 -1.50 50.19 -35.81
CA GLN A 15 -1.44 48.76 -36.14
C GLN A 15 -2.00 47.86 -35.02
N SER A 16 -2.91 46.94 -35.38
CA SER A 16 -2.73 45.46 -35.36
C SER A 16 -2.84 44.74 -34.00
N SER A 17 -3.45 43.55 -33.88
CA SER A 17 -4.08 42.67 -34.89
C SER A 17 -5.14 41.74 -34.28
N LEU A 18 -6.22 41.52 -35.04
CA LEU A 18 -7.01 40.28 -35.14
C LEU A 18 -7.13 39.39 -33.87
N ASN A 19 -8.27 39.45 -33.21
CA ASN A 19 -8.73 38.41 -32.29
C ASN A 19 -10.19 38.06 -32.63
N SER A 20 -10.40 36.99 -33.41
CA SER A 20 -11.72 36.58 -33.90
C SER A 20 -12.43 35.69 -32.87
N SER A 21 -13.51 36.19 -32.29
CA SER A 21 -14.27 35.49 -31.23
C SER A 21 -15.60 34.91 -31.73
N ARG A 22 -16.18 34.01 -30.92
CA ARG A 22 -17.53 33.35 -30.97
C ARG A 22 -17.54 31.88 -31.46
N PRO A 23 -18.53 31.05 -31.06
CA PRO A 23 -18.72 30.65 -29.65
C PRO A 23 -19.09 29.16 -29.44
N THR A 24 -19.04 28.73 -28.16
CA THR A 24 -19.75 27.62 -27.49
C THR A 24 -20.65 26.65 -28.28
N THR A 25 -20.39 25.35 -28.10
CA THR A 25 -21.42 24.31 -27.91
C THR A 25 -20.92 23.33 -26.84
N PRO A 26 -21.73 22.85 -25.88
CA PRO A 26 -21.31 21.87 -24.87
C PRO A 26 -21.56 20.42 -25.33
N ASP A 27 -20.74 19.50 -24.83
CA ASP A 27 -20.96 18.06 -24.54
C ASP A 27 -19.56 17.41 -24.38
N GLY A 28 -19.32 16.42 -23.51
CA GLY A 28 -20.21 15.79 -22.54
C GLY A 28 -19.43 14.90 -21.54
N GLU A 29 -20.17 14.26 -20.64
CA GLU A 29 -19.83 13.10 -19.79
C GLU A 29 -18.48 13.08 -19.03
N SER A 30 -18.56 13.25 -17.71
CA SER A 30 -17.44 13.13 -16.78
C SER A 30 -17.17 11.67 -16.38
N GLU A 31 -16.12 11.04 -16.91
CA GLU A 31 -15.50 9.88 -16.25
C GLU A 31 -14.82 10.29 -14.94
N GLY A 32 -14.84 9.39 -13.94
CA GLY A 32 -14.21 9.58 -12.62
C GLY A 32 -12.68 9.54 -12.67
N GLY A 33 -12.07 10.58 -13.23
CA GLY A 33 -10.62 10.72 -13.32
C GLY A 33 -9.97 11.03 -11.97
N TYR A 34 -9.04 10.17 -11.53
CA TYR A 34 -8.13 10.49 -10.44
C TYR A 34 -7.30 11.72 -10.82
N ALA A 35 -7.32 12.74 -9.98
CA ALA A 35 -6.52 13.95 -10.17
C ALA A 35 -5.03 13.61 -9.98
N LEU A 36 -4.35 13.26 -11.07
CA LEU A 36 -2.89 13.11 -11.09
C LEU A 36 -2.25 14.44 -10.67
N PRO A 37 -1.32 14.46 -9.69
CA PRO A 37 -0.79 15.70 -9.15
C PRO A 37 -0.02 16.50 -10.21
N LEU A 38 -0.21 17.83 -10.18
CA LEU A 38 0.26 18.77 -11.20
C LEU A 38 1.76 19.07 -11.11
N SER A 39 2.60 18.09 -11.45
CA SER A 39 3.89 18.32 -12.13
C SER A 39 4.57 17.00 -12.52
N LEU A 40 4.94 16.85 -13.80
CA LEU A 40 5.87 15.81 -14.26
C LEU A 40 7.33 16.24 -14.01
N ASP A 41 7.62 16.64 -12.78
CA ASP A 41 8.99 16.95 -12.34
C ASP A 41 9.81 15.65 -12.29
N PHE A 42 10.70 15.48 -13.28
CA PHE A 42 11.66 14.37 -13.38
C PHE A 42 12.60 14.22 -12.16
N GLU A 43 12.55 15.17 -11.23
CA GLU A 43 13.26 15.17 -9.96
C GLU A 43 12.62 14.22 -8.94
N ASN A 44 11.29 14.11 -8.89
CA ASN A 44 10.55 13.46 -7.79
C ASN A 44 10.62 11.92 -7.84
N VAL A 45 11.06 11.33 -6.73
CA VAL A 45 11.23 9.87 -6.51
C VAL A 45 10.43 9.43 -5.29
N VAL A 46 9.74 8.29 -5.37
CA VAL A 46 9.16 7.60 -4.22
C VAL A 46 10.08 6.45 -3.80
N LEU A 47 10.46 6.42 -2.52
CA LEU A 47 11.31 5.37 -1.94
C LEU A 47 10.43 4.28 -1.32
N VAL A 48 10.55 3.03 -1.80
CA VAL A 48 9.72 1.90 -1.36
C VAL A 48 10.60 0.87 -0.63
N ILE A 49 10.55 0.89 0.70
CA ILE A 49 11.36 0.04 1.57
C ILE A 49 10.57 -1.25 1.88
N GLY A 50 11.10 -2.41 1.51
CA GLY A 50 10.37 -3.69 1.42
C GLY A 50 9.61 -3.86 0.09
N GLY A 51 10.04 -3.14 -0.96
CA GLY A 51 9.34 -3.03 -2.24
C GLY A 51 9.37 -4.26 -3.16
N LEU A 52 10.05 -5.36 -2.79
CA LEU A 52 9.94 -6.64 -3.49
C LEU A 52 9.07 -7.67 -2.74
N GLY A 53 8.63 -7.35 -1.53
CA GLY A 53 7.59 -8.11 -0.82
C GLY A 53 6.22 -8.02 -1.52
N PHE A 54 5.26 -8.84 -1.07
CA PHE A 54 3.94 -8.98 -1.72
C PHE A 54 3.22 -7.63 -1.97
N ILE A 55 2.93 -6.86 -0.93
CA ILE A 55 2.21 -5.57 -1.09
C ILE A 55 3.14 -4.51 -1.71
N GLY A 56 4.41 -4.49 -1.32
CA GLY A 56 5.40 -3.53 -1.79
C GLY A 56 5.65 -3.57 -3.30
N SER A 57 5.66 -4.78 -3.89
CA SER A 57 5.85 -4.96 -5.33
C SER A 57 4.66 -4.50 -6.17
N HIS A 58 3.42 -4.77 -5.72
CA HIS A 58 2.22 -4.23 -6.35
C HIS A 58 2.16 -2.70 -6.19
N THR A 59 2.59 -2.17 -5.04
CA THR A 59 2.65 -0.72 -4.80
C THR A 59 3.69 -0.04 -5.69
N ALA A 60 4.88 -0.62 -5.85
CA ALA A 60 5.88 -0.15 -6.80
C ALA A 60 5.36 -0.16 -8.25
N LEU A 61 4.55 -1.17 -8.61
CA LEU A 61 3.91 -1.25 -9.93
C LEU A 61 2.83 -0.17 -10.13
N GLU A 62 1.92 0.04 -9.16
CA GLU A 62 0.90 1.11 -9.25
C GLU A 62 1.52 2.52 -9.25
N LEU A 63 2.59 2.75 -8.49
CA LEU A 63 3.37 3.99 -8.54
C LEU A 63 3.95 4.27 -9.94
N LEU A 64 4.54 3.26 -10.58
CA LEU A 64 5.06 3.39 -11.94
C LEU A 64 3.91 3.67 -12.93
N LYS A 65 2.80 2.91 -12.87
CA LYS A 65 1.59 3.13 -13.68
C LYS A 65 1.04 4.57 -13.52
N ALA A 66 1.12 5.14 -12.31
CA ALA A 66 0.73 6.52 -12.00
C ALA A 66 1.78 7.59 -12.38
N GLY A 67 2.95 7.20 -12.89
CA GLY A 67 3.97 8.11 -13.42
C GLY A 67 5.12 8.47 -12.46
N TYR A 68 5.13 7.95 -11.22
CA TYR A 68 6.20 8.22 -10.26
C TYR A 68 7.49 7.48 -10.60
N ASN A 69 8.64 8.12 -10.40
CA ASN A 69 9.92 7.41 -10.33
C ASN A 69 9.97 6.60 -9.03
N VAL A 70 10.44 5.36 -9.08
CA VAL A 70 10.45 4.45 -7.92
C VAL A 70 11.86 3.97 -7.62
N SER A 71 12.27 4.10 -6.36
CA SER A 71 13.49 3.50 -5.84
C SER A 71 13.14 2.46 -4.78
N ILE A 72 13.53 1.20 -5.00
CA ILE A 72 13.23 0.10 -4.09
C ILE A 72 14.44 -0.18 -3.19
N VAL A 73 14.20 -0.32 -1.89
CA VAL A 73 15.16 -0.91 -0.93
C VAL A 73 14.58 -2.23 -0.45
N ASP A 74 15.29 -3.35 -0.60
CA ASP A 74 14.83 -4.68 -0.14
C ASP A 74 16.03 -5.58 0.15
N ASP A 75 16.03 -6.28 1.29
CA ASP A 75 17.13 -7.16 1.71
C ASP A 75 17.00 -8.60 1.18
N LEU A 76 15.89 -8.90 0.49
CA LEU A 76 15.49 -10.24 0.07
C LEU A 76 15.30 -11.26 1.20
N SER A 77 15.11 -10.85 2.46
CA SER A 77 14.88 -11.77 3.59
C SER A 77 13.68 -12.69 3.36
N ASN A 78 12.56 -12.13 2.88
CA ASN A 78 11.33 -12.85 2.55
C ASN A 78 10.77 -12.48 1.15
N SER A 79 11.65 -12.11 0.22
CA SER A 79 11.30 -11.77 -1.17
C SER A 79 12.31 -12.36 -2.17
N PHE A 80 12.01 -12.28 -3.47
CA PHE A 80 12.87 -12.80 -4.54
C PHE A 80 13.14 -11.72 -5.61
N LYS A 81 14.36 -11.72 -6.17
CA LYS A 81 14.79 -10.70 -7.16
C LYS A 81 13.96 -10.74 -8.45
N VAL A 82 13.36 -11.88 -8.78
CA VAL A 82 12.43 -12.03 -9.91
C VAL A 82 11.24 -11.06 -9.85
N ALA A 83 10.81 -10.64 -8.65
CA ALA A 83 9.75 -9.63 -8.48
C ALA A 83 10.11 -8.30 -9.16
N PHE A 84 11.37 -7.86 -9.07
CA PHE A 84 11.84 -6.63 -9.73
C PHE A 84 11.72 -6.72 -11.26
N GLY A 85 12.03 -7.88 -11.84
CA GLY A 85 11.85 -8.13 -13.28
C GLY A 85 10.38 -8.03 -13.69
N ARG A 86 9.48 -8.68 -12.92
CA ARG A 86 8.04 -8.69 -13.15
C ARG A 86 7.41 -7.29 -13.03
N ILE A 87 7.79 -6.50 -12.01
CA ILE A 87 7.39 -5.08 -11.87
C ILE A 87 7.79 -4.29 -13.12
N LYS A 88 9.06 -4.43 -13.56
CA LYS A 88 9.58 -3.72 -14.73
C LYS A 88 8.86 -4.10 -16.02
N GLU A 89 8.60 -5.39 -16.23
CA GLU A 89 7.86 -5.90 -17.39
C GLU A 89 6.43 -5.35 -17.44
N LEU A 90 5.70 -5.44 -16.33
CA LEU A 90 4.31 -4.99 -16.24
C LEU A 90 4.17 -3.47 -16.40
N ALA A 91 5.08 -2.70 -15.79
CA ALA A 91 5.12 -1.25 -15.98
C ALA A 91 5.45 -0.89 -17.43
N LEU A 92 6.49 -1.50 -18.03
CA LEU A 92 6.84 -1.24 -19.43
C LEU A 92 5.67 -1.54 -20.36
N LYS A 93 4.98 -2.68 -20.16
CA LYS A 93 3.78 -3.05 -20.93
C LYS A 93 2.66 -2.02 -20.81
N HIS A 94 2.40 -1.51 -19.59
CA HIS A 94 1.38 -0.48 -19.35
C HIS A 94 1.69 0.84 -20.05
N HIS A 95 2.95 1.30 -20.02
CA HIS A 95 3.34 2.54 -20.68
C HIS A 95 3.37 2.40 -22.21
N SER A 96 3.85 1.27 -22.72
CA SER A 96 3.88 0.97 -24.16
C SER A 96 2.47 0.93 -24.78
N SER A 97 1.48 0.33 -24.12
CA SER A 97 0.09 0.33 -24.64
C SER A 97 -0.60 1.69 -24.56
N ARG A 98 -0.04 2.64 -23.82
CA ARG A 98 -0.52 4.02 -23.67
C ARG A 98 0.32 5.06 -24.43
N GLY A 99 1.35 4.64 -25.17
CA GLY A 99 2.27 5.55 -25.88
C GLY A 99 3.07 6.48 -24.95
N THR A 100 3.20 6.14 -23.66
CA THR A 100 3.91 6.96 -22.66
C THR A 100 5.30 6.40 -22.38
N LYS A 101 6.17 7.24 -21.79
CA LYS A 101 7.49 6.81 -21.33
C LYS A 101 7.38 6.25 -19.90
N MET A 102 7.89 5.04 -19.68
CA MET A 102 8.00 4.47 -18.34
C MET A 102 8.91 5.33 -17.43
N PRO A 103 8.52 5.63 -16.18
CA PRO A 103 9.36 6.30 -15.20
C PRO A 103 10.63 5.49 -14.85
N SER A 104 11.57 6.11 -14.13
CA SER A 104 12.75 5.37 -13.68
C SER A 104 12.42 4.41 -12.52
N LEU A 105 13.02 3.22 -12.55
CA LEU A 105 12.89 2.18 -11.55
C LEU A 105 14.30 1.72 -11.11
N GLN A 106 14.60 1.83 -9.83
CA GLN A 106 15.90 1.45 -9.24
C GLN A 106 15.72 0.41 -8.11
N LEU A 107 16.77 -0.34 -7.81
CA LEU A 107 16.80 -1.34 -6.73
C LEU A 107 18.13 -1.30 -5.99
N HIS A 108 18.04 -1.13 -4.67
CA HIS A 108 19.14 -1.18 -3.71
C HIS A 108 18.95 -2.42 -2.82
N MET A 109 19.84 -3.41 -2.97
CA MET A 109 19.75 -4.68 -2.25
C MET A 109 20.46 -4.60 -0.89
N LEU A 110 19.78 -4.09 0.13
CA LEU A 110 20.34 -3.91 1.47
C LEU A 110 19.26 -3.93 2.57
N ASP A 111 19.68 -4.27 3.79
CA ASP A 111 18.91 -4.05 5.01
C ASP A 111 18.81 -2.55 5.28
N TYR A 112 17.60 -2.02 5.41
CA TYR A 112 17.33 -0.60 5.60
C TYR A 112 17.84 -0.04 6.94
N ARG A 113 18.21 -0.92 7.89
CA ARG A 113 18.87 -0.59 9.16
C ARG A 113 20.40 -0.54 9.04
N SER A 114 20.95 -0.95 7.90
CA SER A 114 22.39 -0.93 7.64
C SER A 114 22.89 0.49 7.32
N ARG A 115 24.19 0.73 7.53
CA ARG A 115 24.81 2.03 7.22
C ARG A 115 24.63 2.46 5.75
N GLY A 116 24.53 1.49 4.84
CA GLY A 116 24.28 1.74 3.41
C GLY A 116 22.94 2.40 3.10
N MET A 117 21.99 2.43 4.05
CA MET A 117 20.76 3.20 3.89
C MET A 117 21.05 4.71 3.79
N ARG A 118 22.06 5.23 4.50
CA ARG A 118 22.49 6.64 4.37
C ARG A 118 23.03 6.91 2.98
N ASP A 119 23.89 6.03 2.46
CA ASP A 119 24.46 6.15 1.12
C ASP A 119 23.36 6.22 0.05
N VAL A 120 22.28 5.44 0.20
CA VAL A 120 21.10 5.51 -0.69
C VAL A 120 20.40 6.87 -0.60
N LEU A 121 20.20 7.45 0.58
CA LEU A 121 19.57 8.77 0.70
C LEU A 121 20.49 9.91 0.20
N ASP A 122 21.81 9.78 0.35
CA ASP A 122 22.78 10.72 -0.19
C ASP A 122 22.79 10.73 -1.74
N LEU A 123 22.53 9.61 -2.42
CA LEU A 123 22.35 9.57 -3.88
C LEU A 123 21.19 10.45 -4.39
N TYR A 124 20.19 10.74 -3.55
CA TYR A 124 19.06 11.61 -3.90
C TYR A 124 19.15 13.00 -3.25
N SER A 125 20.24 13.31 -2.53
CA SER A 125 20.41 14.57 -1.81
C SER A 125 21.12 15.62 -2.68
N VAL A 126 20.40 16.67 -3.08
CA VAL A 126 20.94 17.77 -3.90
C VAL A 126 21.23 19.02 -3.04
N PRO A 127 22.25 19.84 -3.39
CA PRO A 127 22.46 21.13 -2.73
C PRO A 127 21.25 22.03 -2.93
N SER A 128 20.72 22.62 -1.85
CA SER A 128 19.68 23.64 -2.00
C SER A 128 20.28 24.87 -2.70
N GLN A 129 19.64 25.33 -3.78
CA GLN A 129 20.03 26.59 -4.40
C GLN A 129 19.81 27.74 -3.42
N LYS A 130 20.72 28.72 -3.43
CA LYS A 130 20.75 29.82 -2.45
C LYS A 130 19.41 30.56 -2.40
N SER A 131 18.63 30.31 -1.34
CA SER A 131 17.59 31.26 -0.93
C SER A 131 18.27 32.57 -0.56
N THR A 132 17.79 33.67 -1.14
CA THR A 132 18.24 35.02 -0.80
C THR A 132 17.58 35.58 0.47
N ALA A 133 16.68 34.81 1.10
CA ALA A 133 16.10 35.14 2.40
C ALA A 133 16.98 34.64 3.56
N ALA A 134 17.41 35.56 4.42
CA ALA A 134 18.31 35.30 5.54
C ALA A 134 17.61 34.57 6.70
N ALA A 135 17.54 33.24 6.61
CA ALA A 135 17.13 32.35 7.72
C ALA A 135 17.58 30.88 7.54
N VAL A 136 17.71 30.40 6.31
CA VAL A 136 18.02 28.97 6.04
C VAL A 136 19.49 28.67 6.37
N PRO A 137 19.81 27.63 7.16
CA PRO A 137 21.18 27.27 7.47
C PRO A 137 21.96 26.86 6.21
N HIS A 138 23.23 27.27 6.16
CA HIS A 138 24.03 27.33 4.93
C HIS A 138 24.29 25.98 4.21
N ASN A 139 23.93 24.87 4.85
CA ASN A 139 24.21 23.49 4.44
C ASN A 139 22.94 22.68 4.07
N ALA A 140 21.77 23.32 3.97
CA ALA A 140 20.51 22.61 3.68
C ALA A 140 20.59 21.80 2.36
N ARG A 141 20.50 20.48 2.46
CA ARG A 141 20.30 19.57 1.32
C ARG A 141 18.80 19.38 1.10
N ARG A 142 18.34 19.50 -0.15
CA ARG A 142 16.99 19.08 -0.56
C ARG A 142 17.08 17.63 -1.00
N SER A 143 16.14 16.78 -0.58
CA SER A 143 16.02 15.43 -1.16
C SER A 143 15.17 15.46 -2.41
N ARG A 144 15.52 14.62 -3.39
CA ARG A 144 14.69 14.24 -4.53
C ARG A 144 13.67 13.13 -4.19
N ILE A 145 13.79 12.52 -3.01
CA ILE A 145 12.75 11.63 -2.48
C ILE A 145 11.60 12.50 -1.98
N SER A 146 10.46 12.48 -2.70
CA SER A 146 9.25 13.24 -2.37
C SER A 146 8.35 12.53 -1.35
N GLY A 147 8.57 11.23 -1.13
CA GLY A 147 7.90 10.45 -0.10
C GLY A 147 8.49 9.04 0.05
N VAL A 148 8.29 8.45 1.22
CA VAL A 148 8.73 7.09 1.55
C VAL A 148 7.53 6.21 1.84
N ILE A 149 7.54 4.97 1.37
CA ILE A 149 6.63 3.92 1.82
C ILE A 149 7.44 2.85 2.53
N HIS A 150 7.06 2.53 3.77
CA HIS A 150 7.79 1.58 4.61
C HIS A 150 6.96 0.30 4.86
N PHE A 151 7.20 -0.72 4.01
CA PHE A 151 6.66 -2.08 4.12
C PHE A 151 7.56 -3.03 4.94
N ALA A 152 8.87 -2.76 5.02
CA ALA A 152 9.87 -3.70 5.54
C ALA A 152 9.68 -4.04 7.02
N ALA A 153 9.00 -5.14 7.29
CA ALA A 153 8.72 -5.66 8.61
C ALA A 153 8.63 -7.19 8.59
N PHE A 154 9.03 -7.85 9.68
CA PHE A 154 8.64 -9.23 9.91
C PHE A 154 7.15 -9.27 10.25
N LYS A 155 6.39 -10.16 9.59
CA LYS A 155 4.91 -10.15 9.55
C LYS A 155 4.20 -11.42 10.07
N SER A 156 4.94 -12.43 10.53
CA SER A 156 4.35 -13.71 10.96
C SER A 156 3.97 -13.66 12.44
N VAL A 157 2.66 -13.71 12.72
CA VAL A 157 2.13 -13.66 14.10
C VAL A 157 2.73 -14.76 14.98
N SER A 158 2.77 -16.01 14.50
CA SER A 158 3.30 -17.16 15.25
C SER A 158 4.82 -17.13 15.44
N GLU A 159 5.56 -16.58 14.47
CA GLU A 159 7.00 -16.36 14.63
C GLU A 159 7.29 -15.21 15.60
N SER A 160 6.45 -14.17 15.62
CA SER A 160 6.59 -13.06 16.57
C SER A 160 6.49 -13.51 18.03
N ILE A 161 5.69 -14.54 18.30
CA ILE A 161 5.54 -15.14 19.64
C ILE A 161 6.79 -15.94 20.04
N SER A 162 7.42 -16.68 19.11
CA SER A 162 8.62 -17.48 19.38
C SER A 162 9.94 -16.71 19.25
N ARG A 163 9.95 -15.57 18.56
CA ARG A 163 11.15 -14.74 18.29
C ARG A 163 10.91 -13.24 18.57
N PRO A 164 10.28 -12.84 19.70
CA PRO A 164 9.77 -11.48 19.91
C PRO A 164 10.84 -10.39 19.84
N VAL A 165 12.04 -10.65 20.36
CA VAL A 165 13.17 -9.69 20.33
C VAL A 165 13.54 -9.32 18.89
N GLN A 166 13.50 -10.28 17.95
CA GLN A 166 13.82 -10.00 16.55
C GLN A 166 12.74 -9.18 15.86
N TYR A 167 11.46 -9.33 16.27
CA TYR A 167 10.36 -8.49 15.78
C TYR A 167 10.49 -7.05 16.29
N TYR A 168 10.80 -6.83 17.57
CA TYR A 168 11.03 -5.47 18.09
C TYR A 168 12.28 -4.81 17.49
N GLN A 169 13.40 -5.54 17.38
CA GLN A 169 14.63 -5.04 16.74
C GLN A 169 14.43 -4.71 15.25
N ASN A 170 13.64 -5.51 14.53
CA ASN A 170 13.40 -5.27 13.10
C ASN A 170 12.37 -4.17 12.86
N ASN A 171 11.21 -4.24 13.52
CA ASN A 171 10.05 -3.40 13.17
C ASN A 171 10.03 -2.08 13.95
N VAL A 172 10.50 -2.05 15.20
CA VAL A 172 10.41 -0.85 16.06
C VAL A 172 11.73 -0.10 16.10
N CYS A 173 12.84 -0.75 16.49
CA CYS A 173 14.14 -0.07 16.53
C CYS A 173 14.55 0.41 15.13
N GLY A 174 14.42 -0.46 14.11
CA GLY A 174 14.69 -0.08 12.73
C GLY A 174 13.84 1.07 12.20
N LEU A 175 12.58 1.22 12.66
CA LEU A 175 11.76 2.38 12.31
C LEU A 175 12.27 3.66 12.98
N VAL A 176 12.69 3.60 14.25
CA VAL A 176 13.27 4.77 14.95
C VAL A 176 14.55 5.24 14.25
N ASP A 177 15.46 4.31 13.92
CA ASP A 177 16.68 4.60 13.18
C ASP A 177 16.38 5.20 11.80
N LEU A 178 15.40 4.64 11.08
CA LEU A 178 14.94 5.14 9.78
C LEU A 178 14.34 6.54 9.87
N VAL A 179 13.44 6.81 10.83
CA VAL A 179 12.78 8.11 10.97
C VAL A 179 13.78 9.20 11.34
N SER A 180 14.75 8.90 12.23
CA SER A 180 15.87 9.80 12.51
C SER A 180 16.64 10.14 11.23
N LEU A 181 17.04 9.13 10.47
CA LEU A 181 17.81 9.29 9.22
C LEU A 181 17.02 10.05 8.14
N LEU A 182 15.73 9.78 7.96
CA LEU A 182 14.86 10.53 7.05
C LEU A 182 14.75 12.01 7.48
N GLY A 183 14.66 12.25 8.79
CA GLY A 183 14.68 13.58 9.39
C GLY A 183 15.92 14.38 9.05
N GLU A 184 17.11 13.77 9.11
CA GLU A 184 18.40 14.38 8.72
C GLU A 184 18.48 14.76 7.23
N HIS A 185 17.90 13.94 6.34
CA HIS A 185 17.88 14.18 4.89
C HIS A 185 16.70 15.08 4.44
N ASN A 186 15.97 15.70 5.38
CA ASN A 186 14.77 16.52 5.13
C ASN A 186 13.64 15.78 4.39
N ILE A 187 13.55 14.46 4.55
CA ILE A 187 12.49 13.63 3.94
C ILE A 187 11.38 13.47 4.99
N ARG A 188 10.29 14.22 4.84
CA ARG A 188 9.24 14.38 5.87
C ARG A 188 7.87 13.78 5.53
N ASN A 189 7.74 13.19 4.34
CA ASN A 189 6.53 12.50 3.88
C ASN A 189 6.73 10.98 3.97
N LEU A 190 5.92 10.29 4.79
CA LEU A 190 6.08 8.87 5.10
C LEU A 190 4.71 8.16 5.17
N VAL A 191 4.52 7.16 4.31
CA VAL A 191 3.41 6.21 4.40
C VAL A 191 3.88 4.95 5.12
N PHE A 192 3.30 4.67 6.29
CA PHE A 192 3.65 3.53 7.12
C PHE A 192 2.67 2.36 6.93
N SER A 193 3.22 1.17 6.69
CA SER A 193 2.45 -0.08 6.64
C SER A 193 2.03 -0.56 8.04
N SER A 194 0.80 -0.28 8.43
CA SER A 194 0.18 -0.84 9.64
C SER A 194 -0.69 -2.06 9.31
N SER A 195 -1.52 -2.52 10.25
CA SER A 195 -2.41 -3.67 10.08
C SER A 195 -3.57 -3.61 11.07
N ALA A 196 -4.74 -4.13 10.71
CA ALA A 196 -5.92 -4.24 11.58
C ALA A 196 -5.67 -5.00 12.90
N THR A 197 -4.55 -5.72 13.03
CA THR A 197 -4.14 -6.33 14.31
C THR A 197 -3.91 -5.33 15.45
N VAL A 198 -3.75 -4.03 15.15
CA VAL A 198 -3.66 -2.97 16.17
C VAL A 198 -4.99 -2.72 16.91
N TYR A 199 -6.13 -3.16 16.38
CA TYR A 199 -7.44 -3.04 17.04
C TYR A 199 -7.68 -4.09 18.14
N GLY A 200 -6.82 -5.12 18.24
CA GLY A 200 -6.93 -6.15 19.29
C GLY A 200 -8.32 -6.79 19.35
N CYS A 201 -8.90 -6.84 20.56
CA CYS A 201 -10.24 -7.40 20.81
C CYS A 201 -11.40 -6.52 20.28
N LYS A 202 -11.17 -5.29 19.81
CA LYS A 202 -12.26 -4.45 19.25
C LYS A 202 -12.88 -5.04 17.99
N ALA A 203 -12.21 -5.97 17.34
CA ALA A 203 -12.76 -6.71 16.21
C ALA A 203 -14.05 -7.49 16.57
N ASP A 204 -14.20 -7.90 17.84
CA ASP A 204 -15.39 -8.60 18.35
C ASP A 204 -16.54 -7.65 18.77
N LEU A 205 -16.45 -6.34 18.49
CA LEU A 205 -17.54 -5.35 18.77
C LEU A 205 -18.80 -5.53 17.89
N GLY A 206 -18.86 -6.55 17.04
CA GLY A 206 -20.03 -6.86 16.20
C GLY A 206 -20.32 -5.86 15.06
N ARG A 207 -19.46 -4.86 14.86
CA ARG A 207 -19.57 -3.83 13.81
C ARG A 207 -18.25 -3.65 13.04
N PRO A 208 -18.27 -3.00 11.86
CA PRO A 208 -17.04 -2.57 11.19
C PRO A 208 -16.17 -1.70 12.10
N LEU A 209 -14.86 -1.94 12.04
CA LEU A 209 -13.81 -1.21 12.74
C LEU A 209 -13.56 0.13 12.04
N ARG A 210 -13.66 1.21 12.81
CA ARG A 210 -13.38 2.58 12.38
C ARG A 210 -12.02 3.02 12.90
N GLU A 211 -11.39 3.99 12.26
CA GLU A 211 -10.07 4.47 12.67
C GLU A 211 -10.09 5.09 14.08
N GLU A 212 -11.22 5.66 14.48
CA GLU A 212 -11.56 6.14 15.82
C GLU A 212 -11.48 5.02 16.89
N ASP A 213 -11.59 3.74 16.52
CA ASP A 213 -11.40 2.63 17.44
C ASP A 213 -9.95 2.50 17.94
N LEU A 214 -8.98 3.14 17.28
CA LEU A 214 -7.62 3.33 17.81
C LEU A 214 -7.05 4.70 17.48
N VAL A 215 -6.92 5.52 18.52
CA VAL A 215 -6.27 6.84 18.51
C VAL A 215 -4.90 6.81 19.20
N HIS A 216 -4.00 7.71 18.77
CA HIS A 216 -2.69 7.97 19.39
C HIS A 216 -2.42 9.48 19.39
N PRO A 217 -1.89 10.07 20.47
CA PRO A 217 -2.20 9.81 21.86
C PRO A 217 -2.85 11.04 22.53
N GLU A 218 -4.13 10.95 22.87
CA GLU A 218 -4.73 11.62 24.05
C GLU A 218 -6.16 11.08 24.26
N ALA A 219 -6.78 11.42 25.40
CA ALA A 219 -8.21 11.20 25.57
C ALA A 219 -8.96 12.27 24.77
N TYR A 220 -9.75 11.85 23.77
CA TYR A 220 -10.52 12.78 22.94
C TYR A 220 -12.00 12.75 23.33
N VAL A 221 -12.68 13.88 23.19
CA VAL A 221 -14.13 13.97 23.35
C VAL A 221 -14.77 13.67 21.99
N ASP A 222 -15.67 12.70 21.95
CA ASP A 222 -16.40 12.35 20.71
C ASP A 222 -17.53 13.36 20.38
N ASP A 223 -18.17 13.19 19.22
CA ASP A 223 -19.29 14.07 18.78
C ASP A 223 -20.50 14.08 19.74
N ASN A 224 -20.56 13.15 20.71
CA ASN A 224 -21.61 13.03 21.73
C ASN A 224 -21.19 13.62 23.09
N GLY A 225 -19.94 14.07 23.24
CA GLY A 225 -19.42 14.60 24.51
C GLY A 225 -18.76 13.56 25.43
N LEU A 226 -18.45 12.35 24.94
CA LEU A 226 -17.85 11.27 25.73
C LEU A 226 -16.31 11.29 25.63
N GLU A 227 -15.62 11.26 26.77
CA GLU A 227 -14.15 11.20 26.85
C GLU A 227 -13.64 9.77 26.59
N ILE A 228 -12.91 9.59 25.50
CA ILE A 228 -12.38 8.30 25.02
C ILE A 228 -10.89 8.19 25.35
N THR A 229 -10.55 7.62 26.51
CA THR A 229 -9.16 7.28 26.85
C THR A 229 -8.61 6.16 25.94
N PRO A 230 -7.39 6.26 25.39
CA PRO A 230 -6.77 5.20 24.61
C PRO A 230 -6.64 3.89 25.41
N GLU A 231 -6.89 2.76 24.75
CA GLU A 231 -6.84 1.45 25.41
C GLU A 231 -5.41 0.97 25.73
N SER A 232 -5.30 0.20 26.81
CA SER A 232 -4.05 -0.45 27.18
C SER A 232 -3.64 -1.51 26.16
N PHE A 233 -2.34 -1.53 25.83
CA PHE A 233 -1.65 -2.52 24.98
C PHE A 233 -1.91 -4.00 25.37
N ALA A 234 -2.49 -4.26 26.54
CA ALA A 234 -2.89 -5.57 27.02
C ALA A 234 -3.88 -6.31 26.09
N SER A 235 -4.65 -5.61 25.25
CA SER A 235 -5.56 -6.23 24.27
C SER A 235 -4.85 -6.86 23.06
N LEU A 236 -3.54 -6.58 22.87
CA LEU A 236 -2.78 -6.97 21.67
C LEU A 236 -2.16 -8.38 21.78
N GLN A 237 -2.85 -9.35 21.18
CA GLN A 237 -2.58 -10.80 21.26
C GLN A 237 -1.21 -11.27 20.73
N SER A 238 -0.37 -10.42 20.13
CA SER A 238 0.95 -10.84 19.62
C SER A 238 2.03 -9.75 19.72
N PRO A 239 3.32 -10.13 19.76
CA PRO A 239 4.43 -9.20 19.59
C PRO A 239 4.40 -8.48 18.23
N TYR A 240 3.96 -9.13 17.14
CA TYR A 240 3.76 -8.47 15.84
C TYR A 240 2.76 -7.30 15.95
N ALA A 241 1.57 -7.53 16.51
CA ALA A 241 0.56 -6.49 16.71
C ALA A 241 1.09 -5.33 17.56
N ARG A 242 1.80 -5.65 18.66
CA ARG A 242 2.51 -4.66 19.49
C ARG A 242 3.55 -3.86 18.70
N THR A 243 4.31 -4.48 17.78
CA THR A 243 5.24 -3.71 16.93
C THR A 243 4.50 -2.67 16.09
N LYS A 244 3.38 -3.03 15.44
CA LYS A 244 2.62 -2.08 14.61
C LYS A 244 1.97 -0.96 15.42
N PHE A 245 1.46 -1.26 16.61
CA PHE A 245 0.96 -0.23 17.53
C PHE A 245 2.09 0.71 17.97
N PHE A 246 3.22 0.19 18.46
CA PHE A 246 4.36 1.02 18.89
C PHE A 246 4.88 1.90 17.75
N CYS A 247 4.91 1.39 16.51
CA CYS A 247 5.24 2.17 15.33
C CYS A 247 4.25 3.33 15.10
N GLU A 248 2.92 3.09 15.13
CA GLU A 248 1.93 4.16 15.00
C GLU A 248 2.07 5.23 16.09
N ALA A 249 2.27 4.83 17.35
CA ALA A 249 2.44 5.75 18.47
C ALA A 249 3.70 6.63 18.33
N ILE A 250 4.86 6.02 18.04
CA ILE A 250 6.12 6.74 17.80
C ILE A 250 5.98 7.73 16.64
N LEU A 251 5.28 7.34 15.58
CA LEU A 251 5.04 8.21 14.42
C LEU A 251 4.07 9.36 14.72
N ALA A 252 3.08 9.15 15.59
CA ALA A 252 2.21 10.21 16.09
C ALA A 252 2.98 11.21 16.96
N ASP A 253 3.87 10.75 17.84
CA ASP A 253 4.72 11.62 18.66
C ASP A 253 5.71 12.43 17.81
N VAL A 254 6.27 11.84 16.74
CA VAL A 254 7.14 12.55 15.78
C VAL A 254 6.36 13.66 15.05
N ALA A 255 5.17 13.35 14.53
CA ALA A 255 4.31 14.33 13.88
C ALA A 255 3.78 15.43 14.83
N ARG A 256 3.57 15.10 16.11
CA ARG A 256 3.18 16.04 17.17
C ARG A 256 4.32 16.98 17.58
N SER A 257 5.56 16.48 17.59
CA SER A 257 6.75 17.28 17.95
C SER A 257 7.29 18.15 16.81
N ASP A 258 7.08 17.77 15.55
CA ASP A 258 7.46 18.56 14.37
C ASP A 258 6.36 18.48 13.29
N SER A 259 5.54 19.52 13.20
CA SER A 259 4.39 19.61 12.28
C SER A 259 4.77 19.81 10.80
N SER A 260 6.06 19.78 10.44
CA SER A 260 6.48 19.64 9.04
C SER A 260 6.44 18.19 8.54
N TRP A 261 6.32 17.20 9.43
CA TRP A 261 6.05 15.82 9.02
C TRP A 261 4.65 15.66 8.43
N ARG A 262 4.53 14.74 7.47
CA ARG A 262 3.27 14.21 6.96
C ARG A 262 3.36 12.69 6.99
N ILE A 263 2.74 12.09 8.01
CA ILE A 263 2.81 10.66 8.25
C ILE A 263 1.42 10.05 8.12
N THR A 264 1.28 9.11 7.19
CA THR A 264 0.03 8.40 6.93
C THR A 264 0.18 6.92 7.28
N CYS A 265 -0.51 6.46 8.32
CA CYS A 265 -0.52 5.05 8.73
C CYS A 265 -1.69 4.31 8.08
N LEU A 266 -1.38 3.35 7.21
CA LEU A 266 -2.38 2.55 6.49
C LEU A 266 -2.58 1.19 7.19
N ARG A 267 -3.75 1.00 7.81
CA ARG A 267 -4.14 -0.22 8.54
C ARG A 267 -4.79 -1.19 7.56
N TYR A 268 -4.00 -2.12 6.99
CA TYR A 268 -4.55 -3.15 6.10
C TYR A 268 -5.29 -4.24 6.88
N PHE A 269 -6.38 -4.75 6.31
CA PHE A 269 -7.10 -5.91 6.83
C PHE A 269 -6.44 -7.20 6.33
N ASN A 270 -7.02 -7.93 5.38
CA ASN A 270 -6.41 -9.13 4.80
C ASN A 270 -6.17 -8.99 3.28
N PRO A 271 -5.02 -8.43 2.86
CA PRO A 271 -4.64 -8.35 1.45
C PRO A 271 -4.49 -9.74 0.80
N ILE A 272 -5.16 -9.96 -0.34
CA ILE A 272 -5.14 -11.21 -1.12
C ILE A 272 -5.05 -10.94 -2.64
N GLY A 273 -5.02 -12.01 -3.45
CA GLY A 273 -4.96 -11.93 -4.91
C GLY A 273 -3.57 -11.62 -5.46
N CYS A 274 -3.50 -11.02 -6.65
CA CYS A 274 -2.25 -10.76 -7.39
C CYS A 274 -2.49 -9.71 -8.51
N ASP A 275 -1.46 -9.33 -9.28
CA ASP A 275 -1.69 -8.57 -10.52
C ASP A 275 -2.38 -9.48 -11.55
N ALA A 276 -3.42 -8.98 -12.23
CA ALA A 276 -4.29 -9.77 -13.13
C ALA A 276 -3.56 -10.40 -14.34
N SER A 277 -2.31 -10.00 -14.62
CA SER A 277 -1.43 -10.74 -15.53
C SER A 277 -1.11 -12.16 -15.07
N GLY A 278 -1.28 -12.48 -13.78
CA GLY A 278 -0.80 -13.71 -13.15
C GLY A 278 0.73 -13.81 -13.09
N LEU A 279 1.48 -12.70 -13.23
CA LEU A 279 2.95 -12.68 -13.17
C LEU A 279 3.48 -12.24 -11.80
N LEU A 280 2.83 -11.31 -11.12
CA LEU A 280 3.25 -10.76 -9.82
C LEU A 280 2.21 -11.12 -8.75
N GLY A 281 2.63 -11.70 -7.61
CA GLY A 281 1.75 -12.27 -6.57
C GLY A 281 2.51 -12.61 -5.27
N GLU A 282 1.85 -13.23 -4.28
CA GLU A 282 2.50 -13.62 -3.01
C GLU A 282 3.33 -14.91 -3.16
N ASP A 283 4.67 -14.79 -3.13
CA ASP A 283 5.63 -15.91 -3.11
C ASP A 283 6.65 -15.74 -1.96
N PRO A 284 6.29 -16.10 -0.72
CA PRO A 284 7.15 -15.97 0.45
C PRO A 284 8.14 -17.14 0.56
N LYS A 285 9.27 -16.90 1.22
CA LYS A 285 10.31 -17.92 1.50
C LYS A 285 9.91 -18.87 2.62
N GLY A 286 9.20 -18.38 3.63
CA GLY A 286 8.68 -19.19 4.73
C GLY A 286 7.40 -19.95 4.37
N THR A 287 7.03 -20.94 5.19
CA THR A 287 5.72 -21.61 5.10
C THR A 287 4.60 -20.59 5.25
N PRO A 288 3.67 -20.47 4.27
CA PRO A 288 2.56 -19.54 4.38
C PRO A 288 1.61 -19.90 5.53
N THR A 289 1.19 -18.89 6.27
CA THR A 289 0.26 -18.98 7.41
C THR A 289 -1.08 -18.28 7.15
N ASN A 290 -1.18 -17.51 6.06
CA ASN A 290 -2.39 -16.81 5.62
C ASN A 290 -3.34 -17.76 4.87
N LEU A 291 -4.66 -17.58 5.04
CA LEU A 291 -5.68 -18.48 4.50
C LEU A 291 -5.53 -18.76 2.99
N PHE A 292 -5.56 -17.72 2.14
CA PHE A 292 -5.53 -17.89 0.68
C PHE A 292 -4.26 -18.63 0.19
N PRO A 293 -3.04 -18.26 0.61
CA PRO A 293 -1.83 -19.06 0.36
C PRO A 293 -1.85 -20.51 0.88
N VAL A 294 -2.59 -20.82 1.94
CA VAL A 294 -2.75 -22.22 2.42
C VAL A 294 -3.76 -22.97 1.54
N ILE A 295 -4.86 -22.33 1.12
CA ILE A 295 -5.81 -22.92 0.17
C ILE A 295 -5.12 -23.23 -1.17
N THR A 296 -4.29 -22.32 -1.69
CA THR A 296 -3.58 -22.58 -2.96
C THR A 296 -2.55 -23.69 -2.84
N GLN A 297 -1.98 -23.95 -1.65
CA GLN A 297 -1.17 -25.17 -1.41
C GLN A 297 -1.98 -26.46 -1.47
N VAL A 298 -3.24 -26.46 -1.02
CA VAL A 298 -4.15 -27.60 -1.16
C VAL A 298 -4.49 -27.83 -2.64
N LEU A 299 -4.85 -26.77 -3.38
CA LEU A 299 -5.04 -26.83 -4.82
C LEU A 299 -3.78 -27.28 -5.58
N ALA A 300 -2.58 -26.91 -5.12
CA ALA A 300 -1.31 -27.36 -5.67
C ALA A 300 -0.91 -28.81 -5.29
N GLY A 301 -1.67 -29.48 -4.43
CA GLY A 301 -1.31 -30.81 -3.90
C GLY A 301 -0.11 -30.80 -2.92
N ALA A 302 0.40 -29.61 -2.57
CA ALA A 302 1.48 -29.44 -1.58
C ALA A 302 1.00 -29.61 -0.13
N ARG A 303 -0.33 -29.66 0.08
CA ARG A 303 -1.01 -29.93 1.35
C ARG A 303 -2.23 -30.81 1.08
N LYS A 304 -2.50 -31.78 1.97
CA LYS A 304 -3.63 -32.73 1.83
C LYS A 304 -5.00 -32.07 1.98
N GLU A 305 -5.15 -31.21 2.98
CA GLU A 305 -6.42 -30.58 3.37
C GLU A 305 -6.17 -29.25 4.10
N LEU A 306 -7.16 -28.37 4.06
CA LEU A 306 -7.19 -27.09 4.77
C LEU A 306 -7.71 -27.31 6.20
N ASP A 307 -6.98 -26.80 7.19
CA ASP A 307 -7.48 -26.68 8.56
C ASP A 307 -8.30 -25.38 8.70
N VAL A 308 -9.54 -25.51 9.16
CA VAL A 308 -10.45 -24.38 9.46
C VAL A 308 -10.67 -24.33 10.97
N PHE A 309 -10.12 -23.30 11.60
CA PHE A 309 -10.09 -23.13 13.06
C PHE A 309 -11.35 -22.43 13.59
N GLY A 310 -12.19 -23.18 14.29
CA GLY A 310 -13.49 -22.72 14.79
C GLY A 310 -14.60 -22.81 13.72
N SER A 311 -15.72 -23.41 14.11
CA SER A 311 -16.93 -23.56 13.29
C SER A 311 -18.21 -23.30 14.10
N ASP A 312 -18.05 -22.57 15.19
CA ASP A 312 -19.01 -22.36 16.28
C ASP A 312 -19.06 -20.87 16.70
N TRP A 313 -18.53 -19.97 15.87
CA TRP A 313 -18.63 -18.53 16.05
C TRP A 313 -20.04 -18.01 15.75
N ASP A 314 -20.40 -16.85 16.30
CA ASP A 314 -21.65 -16.15 15.95
C ASP A 314 -21.51 -15.47 14.59
N THR A 315 -21.47 -16.28 13.53
CA THR A 315 -21.33 -15.87 12.13
C THR A 315 -22.24 -16.73 11.25
N ARG A 316 -22.56 -16.23 10.05
CA ARG A 316 -23.54 -16.84 9.13
C ARG A 316 -23.25 -18.28 8.66
N ASP A 317 -22.05 -18.81 8.87
CA ASP A 317 -21.73 -20.23 8.66
C ASP A 317 -20.84 -20.84 9.77
N GLY A 318 -20.80 -20.19 10.95
CA GLY A 318 -20.01 -20.61 12.11
C GLY A 318 -18.49 -20.39 11.98
N THR A 319 -17.96 -20.10 10.79
CA THR A 319 -16.52 -19.88 10.59
C THR A 319 -16.13 -18.40 10.74
N PRO A 320 -14.87 -18.06 11.10
CA PRO A 320 -14.45 -16.67 11.30
C PRO A 320 -14.71 -15.77 10.08
N VAL A 321 -15.10 -14.52 10.33
CA VAL A 321 -15.28 -13.48 9.30
C VAL A 321 -14.03 -12.58 9.23
N ARG A 322 -13.54 -12.33 8.03
CA ARG A 322 -12.40 -11.44 7.75
C ARG A 322 -12.69 -10.58 6.52
N ASP A 323 -12.22 -9.35 6.52
CA ASP A 323 -12.26 -8.46 5.36
C ASP A 323 -11.05 -8.72 4.45
N TYR A 324 -11.33 -9.42 3.35
CA TYR A 324 -10.38 -9.67 2.29
C TYR A 324 -10.44 -8.54 1.25
N VAL A 325 -9.31 -7.85 1.08
CA VAL A 325 -9.15 -6.75 0.13
C VAL A 325 -8.10 -7.13 -0.91
N HIS A 326 -8.27 -6.69 -2.16
CA HIS A 326 -7.29 -7.03 -3.18
C HIS A 326 -5.97 -6.30 -2.99
N VAL A 327 -4.85 -6.98 -3.26
CA VAL A 327 -3.51 -6.38 -3.13
C VAL A 327 -3.32 -5.18 -4.07
N SER A 328 -4.00 -5.15 -5.22
CA SER A 328 -3.97 -4.02 -6.15
C SER A 328 -4.80 -2.83 -5.65
N ASP A 329 -5.93 -3.07 -4.95
CA ASP A 329 -6.65 -2.01 -4.22
C ASP A 329 -5.78 -1.39 -3.12
N VAL A 330 -5.14 -2.23 -2.30
CA VAL A 330 -4.21 -1.77 -1.25
C VAL A 330 -3.05 -0.98 -1.85
N ALA A 331 -2.49 -1.43 -2.97
CA ALA A 331 -1.45 -0.70 -3.70
C ALA A 331 -1.91 0.69 -4.17
N ARG A 332 -3.11 0.81 -4.74
CA ARG A 332 -3.71 2.11 -5.12
C ARG A 332 -3.97 3.01 -3.90
N GLY A 333 -4.30 2.44 -2.74
CA GLY A 333 -4.45 3.17 -1.48
C GLY A 333 -3.17 3.90 -1.05
N HIS A 334 -1.99 3.36 -1.39
CA HIS A 334 -0.71 4.04 -1.15
C HIS A 334 -0.47 5.20 -2.11
N VAL A 335 -0.86 5.05 -3.39
CA VAL A 335 -0.74 6.12 -4.38
C VAL A 335 -1.62 7.30 -3.96
N ALA A 336 -2.85 7.03 -3.53
CA ALA A 336 -3.75 8.05 -2.98
C ALA A 336 -3.20 8.68 -1.67
N ALA A 337 -2.67 7.86 -0.76
CA ALA A 337 -2.05 8.34 0.49
C ALA A 337 -0.74 9.15 0.31
N LEU A 338 -0.06 9.04 -0.84
CA LEU A 338 1.06 9.89 -1.22
C LEU A 338 0.64 11.15 -2.00
N ALA A 339 -0.49 11.11 -2.70
CA ALA A 339 -1.02 12.22 -3.48
C ALA A 339 -1.89 13.19 -2.66
N THR A 340 -2.41 12.76 -1.51
CA THR A 340 -3.26 13.61 -0.66
C THR A 340 -2.48 14.73 0.04
N GLU A 341 -3.03 15.93 0.02
CA GLU A 341 -2.58 17.03 0.89
C GLU A 341 -3.15 16.81 2.31
N ALA A 342 -2.51 15.92 3.07
CA ALA A 342 -2.92 15.61 4.44
C ALA A 342 -2.89 16.89 5.31
N LYS A 343 -4.07 17.28 5.79
CA LYS A 343 -4.29 18.47 6.63
C LYS A 343 -3.54 18.36 7.96
N GLU A 344 -3.63 17.18 8.58
CA GLU A 344 -2.96 16.84 9.83
C GLU A 344 -1.54 16.31 9.59
N PRO A 345 -0.56 16.61 10.47
CA PRO A 345 0.77 15.99 10.44
C PRO A 345 0.77 14.46 10.56
N PHE A 346 -0.24 13.89 11.24
CA PHE A 346 -0.46 12.44 11.38
C PHE A 346 -1.89 12.07 10.99
N ARG A 347 -2.07 11.02 10.17
CA ARG A 347 -3.40 10.50 9.82
C ARG A 347 -3.39 8.98 9.70
N THR A 348 -4.50 8.34 10.09
CA THR A 348 -4.71 6.90 9.98
C THR A 348 -5.84 6.61 9.01
N TYR A 349 -5.71 5.53 8.23
CA TYR A 349 -6.78 5.03 7.33
C TYR A 349 -6.85 3.50 7.34
N ASN A 350 -8.06 2.96 7.33
CA ASN A 350 -8.35 1.55 7.11
C ASN A 350 -8.38 1.23 5.62
N LEU A 351 -7.57 0.26 5.20
CA LEU A 351 -7.64 -0.31 3.85
C LEU A 351 -8.19 -1.74 3.93
N GLY A 352 -9.50 -1.84 3.72
CA GLY A 352 -10.29 -3.05 3.60
C GLY A 352 -11.41 -2.86 2.58
N SER A 353 -12.04 -3.95 2.15
CA SER A 353 -13.20 -3.93 1.25
C SER A 353 -14.49 -3.42 1.90
N GLY A 354 -14.55 -3.40 3.23
CA GLY A 354 -15.79 -3.18 3.98
C GLY A 354 -16.73 -4.39 3.97
N THR A 355 -16.37 -5.47 3.27
CA THR A 355 -17.19 -6.67 3.11
C THR A 355 -16.57 -7.86 3.86
N GLY A 356 -17.06 -8.12 5.07
CA GLY A 356 -16.66 -9.28 5.85
C GLY A 356 -17.05 -10.58 5.18
N THR A 357 -16.07 -11.43 4.87
CA THR A 357 -16.19 -12.74 4.20
C THR A 357 -15.87 -13.88 5.17
N THR A 358 -16.59 -15.00 5.14
CA THR A 358 -16.29 -16.15 6.01
C THR A 358 -15.14 -17.00 5.47
N VAL A 359 -14.49 -17.80 6.32
CA VAL A 359 -13.47 -18.78 5.85
C VAL A 359 -14.07 -19.75 4.82
N ALA A 360 -15.29 -20.22 5.03
CA ALA A 360 -15.92 -21.13 4.09
C ALA A 360 -16.35 -20.43 2.77
N GLU A 361 -16.65 -19.13 2.76
CA GLU A 361 -16.82 -18.36 1.51
C GLU A 361 -15.51 -18.19 0.74
N ALA A 362 -14.40 -17.94 1.45
CA ALA A 362 -13.06 -17.85 0.86
C ALA A 362 -12.58 -19.18 0.26
N VAL A 363 -13.00 -20.32 0.81
CA VAL A 363 -12.87 -21.63 0.16
C VAL A 363 -13.73 -21.68 -1.10
N ARG A 364 -15.03 -21.40 -0.98
CA ARG A 364 -16.00 -21.46 -2.10
C ARG A 364 -15.66 -20.54 -3.28
N SER A 365 -14.97 -19.41 -3.09
CA SER A 365 -14.49 -18.57 -4.20
C SER A 365 -13.36 -19.24 -4.99
N LEU A 366 -12.37 -19.82 -4.30
CA LEU A 366 -11.29 -20.56 -4.95
C LEU A 366 -11.73 -21.91 -5.54
N GLU A 367 -12.73 -22.59 -4.97
CA GLU A 367 -13.35 -23.77 -5.60
C GLU A 367 -14.01 -23.43 -6.95
N ARG A 368 -14.73 -22.29 -7.02
CA ARG A 368 -15.35 -21.79 -8.26
C ARG A 368 -14.31 -21.39 -9.30
N ALA A 369 -13.30 -20.60 -8.90
CA ALA A 369 -12.23 -20.14 -9.79
C ALA A 369 -11.40 -21.30 -10.37
N SER A 370 -11.03 -22.27 -9.53
CA SER A 370 -10.24 -23.43 -9.94
C SER A 370 -11.04 -24.58 -10.55
N LYS A 371 -12.36 -24.58 -10.38
CA LYS A 371 -13.29 -25.68 -10.73
C LYS A 371 -12.91 -27.02 -10.09
N ARG A 372 -12.35 -26.96 -8.88
CA ARG A 372 -11.85 -28.11 -8.11
C ARG A 372 -12.32 -28.00 -6.66
N SER A 373 -12.66 -29.13 -6.04
CA SER A 373 -12.97 -29.16 -4.62
C SER A 373 -11.71 -28.98 -3.77
N ILE A 374 -11.87 -28.35 -2.61
CA ILE A 374 -10.81 -28.15 -1.61
C ILE A 374 -11.16 -28.99 -0.37
N PRO A 375 -10.40 -30.07 -0.08
CA PRO A 375 -10.59 -30.83 1.16
C PRO A 375 -10.39 -29.95 2.39
N VAL A 376 -11.36 -29.97 3.30
CA VAL A 376 -11.39 -29.17 4.54
C VAL A 376 -11.52 -30.09 5.74
N ARG A 377 -10.76 -29.79 6.79
CA ARG A 377 -10.89 -30.35 8.14
C ARG A 377 -11.28 -29.23 9.09
N LEU A 378 -12.38 -29.39 9.80
CA LEU A 378 -12.72 -28.51 10.92
C LEU A 378 -11.80 -28.84 12.11
N ALA A 379 -11.32 -27.79 12.78
CA ALA A 379 -10.46 -27.86 13.95
C ALA A 379 -10.95 -26.88 15.02
N ASP A 380 -10.48 -27.04 16.25
CA ASP A 380 -10.81 -26.15 17.37
C ASP A 380 -10.44 -24.69 17.08
N ARG A 381 -11.06 -23.75 17.81
CA ARG A 381 -10.70 -22.33 17.73
C ARG A 381 -9.22 -22.15 18.08
N ARG A 382 -8.53 -21.32 17.30
CA ARG A 382 -7.15 -20.94 17.56
C ARG A 382 -7.09 -19.83 18.61
N GLU A 383 -6.15 -19.93 19.54
CA GLU A 383 -5.87 -18.87 20.52
C GLU A 383 -5.52 -17.55 19.82
N GLY A 384 -6.21 -16.47 20.20
CA GLY A 384 -6.03 -15.12 19.64
C GLY A 384 -6.72 -14.86 18.29
N ASP A 385 -7.46 -15.80 17.71
CA ASP A 385 -8.39 -15.51 16.61
C ASP A 385 -9.68 -14.86 17.14
N VAL A 386 -10.20 -13.88 16.38
CA VAL A 386 -11.43 -13.12 16.66
C VAL A 386 -12.60 -13.62 15.78
N GLY A 387 -13.85 -13.39 16.18
CA GLY A 387 -15.02 -13.88 15.45
C GLY A 387 -15.26 -13.16 14.13
N SER A 388 -15.12 -11.84 14.15
CA SER A 388 -15.21 -10.97 12.96
C SER A 388 -14.06 -9.96 12.96
N CYS A 389 -13.68 -9.46 11.78
CA CYS A 389 -12.76 -8.33 11.64
C CYS A 389 -12.97 -7.68 10.26
N VAL A 390 -13.61 -6.51 10.21
CA VAL A 390 -14.06 -5.85 8.98
C VAL A 390 -13.80 -4.35 9.04
N ALA A 391 -13.38 -3.73 7.93
CA ALA A 391 -13.13 -2.29 7.88
C ALA A 391 -14.44 -1.49 7.77
N SER A 392 -14.50 -0.32 8.41
CA SER A 392 -15.12 0.83 7.75
C SER A 392 -14.07 1.47 6.83
N ASN A 393 -14.45 1.72 5.59
CA ASN A 393 -13.64 2.43 4.59
C ASN A 393 -14.11 3.89 4.38
N GLU A 394 -15.07 4.36 5.19
CA GLU A 394 -15.71 5.68 5.07
C GLU A 394 -14.71 6.85 5.09
N ARG A 395 -13.62 6.73 5.87
CA ARG A 395 -12.59 7.78 5.95
C ARG A 395 -11.70 7.78 4.72
N ALA A 396 -11.19 6.62 4.30
CA ALA A 396 -10.38 6.47 3.09
C ALA A 396 -11.13 6.92 1.82
N PHE A 397 -12.43 6.64 1.72
CA PHE A 397 -13.28 7.15 0.66
C PHE A 397 -13.35 8.69 0.65
N ARG A 398 -13.68 9.31 1.79
CA ARG A 398 -13.89 10.77 1.90
C ARG A 398 -12.59 11.59 1.81
N GLU A 399 -11.48 11.08 2.31
CA GLU A 399 -10.23 11.85 2.47
C GLU A 399 -9.15 11.48 1.43
N LEU A 400 -9.20 10.29 0.82
CA LEU A 400 -8.24 9.85 -0.21
C LEU A 400 -8.88 9.66 -1.60
N GLY A 401 -10.21 9.67 -1.72
CA GLY A 401 -10.90 9.22 -2.93
C GLY A 401 -10.66 7.73 -3.24
N TRP A 402 -10.39 6.94 -2.19
CA TRP A 402 -10.06 5.52 -2.31
C TRP A 402 -11.24 4.62 -1.94
N GLU A 403 -11.47 3.61 -2.76
CA GLU A 403 -12.40 2.51 -2.52
C GLU A 403 -11.74 1.20 -2.97
N ALA A 404 -12.18 0.08 -2.39
CA ALA A 404 -11.83 -1.24 -2.90
C ALA A 404 -12.77 -1.60 -4.07
N ARG A 405 -12.21 -2.17 -5.13
CA ARG A 405 -12.87 -2.42 -6.42
C ARG A 405 -12.97 -3.90 -6.74
N GLU A 406 -11.94 -4.67 -6.38
CA GLU A 406 -11.82 -6.07 -6.76
C GLU A 406 -12.47 -6.97 -5.69
N SER A 407 -13.56 -7.65 -6.08
CA SER A 407 -14.29 -8.58 -5.20
C SER A 407 -13.45 -9.81 -4.82
N VAL A 408 -13.86 -10.54 -3.76
CA VAL A 408 -13.21 -11.80 -3.36
C VAL A 408 -13.27 -12.87 -4.47
N SER A 409 -14.27 -12.82 -5.36
CA SER A 409 -14.31 -13.67 -6.56
C SER A 409 -13.19 -13.31 -7.54
N GLN A 410 -13.01 -12.01 -7.84
CA GLN A 410 -11.90 -11.52 -8.68
C GLN A 410 -10.55 -11.91 -8.09
N CYS A 411 -10.36 -11.69 -6.78
CA CYS A 411 -9.15 -12.10 -6.06
C CYS A 411 -8.84 -13.60 -6.19
N ALA A 412 -9.87 -14.45 -6.24
CA ALA A 412 -9.73 -15.90 -6.38
C ALA A 412 -9.41 -16.32 -7.83
N GLU A 413 -10.00 -15.65 -8.82
CA GLU A 413 -9.71 -15.87 -10.24
C GLU A 413 -8.27 -15.46 -10.60
N ASP A 414 -7.84 -14.27 -10.17
CA ASP A 414 -6.47 -13.78 -10.36
C ASP A 414 -5.45 -14.68 -9.64
N LEU A 415 -5.71 -15.05 -8.38
CA LEU A 415 -4.82 -15.96 -7.65
C LEU A 415 -4.75 -17.35 -8.30
N TRP A 416 -5.84 -17.88 -8.86
CA TRP A 416 -5.82 -19.14 -9.59
C TRP A 416 -5.04 -19.04 -10.92
N ASN A 417 -5.15 -17.91 -11.63
CA ASN A 417 -4.35 -17.58 -12.81
C ASN A 417 -2.84 -17.54 -12.49
N PHE A 418 -2.43 -16.90 -11.39
CA PHE A 418 -1.04 -16.91 -10.89
C PHE A 418 -0.56 -18.33 -10.54
N VAL A 419 -1.33 -19.07 -9.73
CA VAL A 419 -0.99 -20.44 -9.29
C VAL A 419 -0.85 -21.40 -10.48
N SER A 420 -1.75 -21.30 -11.46
CA SER A 420 -1.71 -22.11 -12.68
C SER A 420 -0.44 -21.86 -13.50
N LYS A 421 0.06 -20.62 -13.55
CA LYS A 421 1.32 -20.27 -14.22
C LYS A 421 2.54 -20.73 -13.45
N VAL A 422 2.54 -20.63 -12.12
CA VAL A 422 3.64 -21.18 -11.29
C VAL A 422 3.75 -22.72 -11.40
N GLN A 423 2.66 -23.40 -11.74
CA GLN A 423 2.64 -24.84 -12.00
C GLN A 423 2.93 -25.22 -13.47
N ALA A 424 2.73 -24.32 -14.43
CA ALA A 424 2.87 -24.61 -15.85
C ALA A 424 4.35 -24.65 -16.30
N PRO A 425 4.83 -25.79 -16.87
CA PRO A 425 6.24 -25.97 -17.23
C PRO A 425 6.80 -24.84 -18.09
N GLY A 426 7.90 -24.24 -17.61
CA GLY A 426 8.66 -23.23 -18.34
C GLY A 426 8.10 -21.80 -18.30
N THR A 427 6.99 -21.53 -17.58
CA THR A 427 6.40 -20.17 -17.55
C THR A 427 6.77 -19.34 -16.32
N LEU A 428 6.62 -19.86 -15.09
CA LEU A 428 7.07 -19.20 -13.85
C LEU A 428 7.67 -20.22 -12.86
N GLN A 429 8.95 -20.57 -13.01
CA GLN A 429 9.61 -21.40 -11.99
C GLN A 429 9.82 -20.59 -10.69
N PRO A 430 9.42 -21.12 -9.51
CA PRO A 430 9.74 -20.50 -8.23
C PRO A 430 11.23 -20.69 -7.89
N GLU A 431 11.91 -19.67 -7.38
CA GLU A 431 13.34 -19.72 -6.98
C GLU A 431 13.57 -20.53 -5.67
N ARG A 432 12.75 -21.54 -5.42
CA ARG A 432 12.94 -22.54 -4.36
C ARG A 432 14.10 -23.46 -4.71
N LYS A 433 15.33 -22.95 -4.56
CA LYS A 433 16.50 -23.80 -4.30
C LYS A 433 16.10 -24.81 -3.23
N ALA A 434 16.37 -26.09 -3.49
CA ALA A 434 16.05 -27.14 -2.54
C ALA A 434 16.64 -26.79 -1.17
N ALA A 435 15.77 -26.62 -0.17
CA ALA A 435 16.20 -26.57 1.21
C ALA A 435 16.81 -27.94 1.51
N SER A 436 18.10 -27.98 1.83
CA SER A 436 18.72 -29.20 2.35
C SER A 436 17.91 -29.66 3.56
N PRO A 437 17.55 -30.94 3.68
CA PRO A 437 16.87 -31.44 4.86
C PRO A 437 17.76 -31.21 6.09
N VAL A 438 17.14 -30.74 7.16
CA VAL A 438 17.69 -30.57 8.52
C VAL A 438 16.87 -31.45 9.44
#